data_AF-A0A836XB80-F1
#
_entry.id   AF-A0A836XB80-F1
#
_cell.length_a   1.000
_cell.length_b   1.000
_cell.length_c   1.000
_cell.angle_alpha   90.00
_cell.angle_beta   90.00
_cell.angle_gamma   90.00
#
_symmetry.space_group_name_H-M   'P 1'
#
loop_
_entity.id
_entity.type
_entity.pdbx_description
1 polymer ?
#
loop_
_entity_poly.entity_id
_entity_poly.type
_entity_poly.pdbx_seq_one_letter_code
_entity_poly.pdbx_strand_id
1 'polypeptide(L)' 'GAAGAPCVLSQHWDDLADGDSVIMVVVGSGLTWSSLCIDVG' A
#
# COMPACT_ATOMS: atom_id res chain seq x y z
N GLY A 1 12.71 7.48 3.91
CA GLY A 1 12.18 6.13 4.19
C GLY A 1 10.85 5.99 3.51
N ALA A 2 10.58 4.85 2.89
CA ALA A 2 9.37 4.59 2.10
C ALA A 2 8.70 3.25 2.46
N ALA A 3 9.23 2.54 3.47
CA ALA A 3 8.85 1.16 3.80
C ALA A 3 7.62 1.06 4.71
N GLY A 4 7.12 2.16 5.28
CA GLY A 4 6.02 2.12 6.25
C GLY A 4 4.74 1.50 5.67
N ALA A 5 4.25 2.05 4.56
CA ALA A 5 3.04 1.57 3.91
C ALA A 5 3.14 0.09 3.44
N PRO A 6 4.23 -0.36 2.76
CA PRO A 6 4.37 -1.77 2.41
C PRO A 6 4.59 -2.70 3.61
N CYS A 7 5.24 -2.24 4.69
CA CYS A 7 5.33 -3.03 5.93
C CYS A 7 3.96 -3.25 6.59
N VAL A 8 3.09 -2.24 6.60
CA VAL A 8 1.72 -2.38 7.12
C VAL A 8 0.92 -3.33 6.24
N LEU A 9 0.98 -3.18 4.91
CA LEU A 9 0.30 -4.10 4.00
C LEU A 9 0.75 -5.54 4.21
N SER A 10 2.05 -5.78 4.39
CA SER A 10 2.58 -7.12 4.64
C SER A 10 2.09 -7.73 5.95
N GLN A 11 1.81 -6.93 6.98
CA GLN A 11 1.32 -7.43 8.27
C GLN A 11 -0.15 -7.83 8.23
N HIS A 12 -0.91 -7.25 7.29
CA HIS A 12 -2.35 -7.45 7.13
C HIS A 12 -2.68 -8.20 5.83
N TRP A 13 -1.70 -8.84 5.21
CA TRP A 13 -1.88 -9.50 3.92
C TRP A 13 -2.99 -10.56 3.97
N ASP A 14 -3.05 -11.30 5.07
CA ASP A 14 -4.03 -12.36 5.29
C ASP A 14 -5.44 -11.83 5.64
N ASP A 15 -5.59 -10.53 5.90
CA ASP A 15 -6.89 -9.89 6.17
C ASP A 15 -7.62 -9.48 4.88
N LEU A 16 -6.94 -9.52 3.73
CA LEU A 16 -7.50 -9.13 2.43
C LEU A 16 -8.43 -10.21 1.88
N ALA A 17 -9.55 -9.78 1.29
CA ALA A 17 -10.51 -10.66 0.65
C ALA A 17 -10.63 -10.40 -0.86
N ASP A 18 -11.06 -11.42 -1.60
CA ASP A 18 -11.37 -11.30 -3.03
C ASP A 18 -12.39 -10.17 -3.26
N GLY A 19 -12.07 -9.29 -4.20
CA GLY A 19 -12.85 -8.10 -4.52
C GLY A 19 -12.43 -6.83 -3.77
N ASP A 20 -11.48 -6.90 -2.83
CA ASP A 20 -10.94 -5.71 -2.18
C ASP A 20 -10.01 -4.92 -3.12
N SER A 21 -10.05 -3.58 -2.99
CA SER A 21 -9.08 -2.68 -3.62
C SER A 21 -8.23 -2.00 -2.54
N VAL A 22 -6.92 -2.19 -2.61
CA VAL A 22 -5.95 -1.59 -1.69
C VAL A 22 -5.26 -0.41 -2.35
N ILE A 23 -5.44 0.78 -1.76
CA ILE A 23 -4.74 1.99 -2.17
C ILE A 23 -3.56 2.26 -1.23
N MET A 24 -2.36 2.25 -1.77
CA MET A 24 -1.14 2.59 -1.05
C MET A 24 -0.59 3.91 -1.55
N VAL A 25 -0.24 4.81 -0.63
CA VAL A 25 0.41 6.10 -0.93
C VAL A 25 1.66 6.24 -0.08
N VAL A 26 2.76 6.62 -0.72
CA VAL A 26 4.03 6.88 -0.04
C VAL A 26 4.52 8.28 -0.39
N VAL A 27 4.90 9.05 0.64
CA VAL A 27 5.47 10.38 0.50
C VAL A 27 6.96 10.34 0.80
N GLY A 28 7.76 10.83 -0.13
CA GLY A 28 9.20 11.02 0.00
C GLY A 28 9.57 12.48 0.28
N SER A 29 10.87 12.73 0.44
CA SER A 29 11.40 14.10 0.52
C SER A 29 11.16 14.88 -0.77
N GLY A 30 11.19 16.22 -0.67
CA GLY A 30 11.11 17.09 -1.86
C GLY A 30 9.75 17.06 -2.55
N LEU A 31 8.66 16.93 -1.79
CA LEU A 31 7.28 16.89 -2.29
C LEU A 31 7.01 15.76 -3.30
N THR A 32 7.83 14.70 -3.27
CA THR A 32 7.63 13.54 -4.13
C THR A 32 6.62 12.59 -3.47
N TRP A 33 5.67 12.07 -4.25
CA TRP A 33 4.79 10.98 -3.82
C TRP A 33 4.68 9.92 -4.90
N SER A 34 4.32 8.72 -4.48
CA SER A 34 3.95 7.61 -5.38
C SER A 34 2.72 6.91 -4.82
N SER A 35 1.91 6.34 -5.70
CA SER A 35 0.70 5.61 -5.35
C SER A 35 0.62 4.29 -6.11
N LEU A 36 0.04 3.28 -5.48
CA LEU A 36 -0.23 1.96 -6.04
C LEU A 36 -1.67 1.55 -5.69
N CYS A 37 -2.40 1.03 -6.67
CA CYS A 37 -3.68 0.36 -6.46
C CYS A 37 -3.49 -1.14 -6.73
N ILE A 38 -3.94 -1.98 -5.81
CA ILE A 38 -3.93 -3.43 -5.95
C ILE A 38 -5.37 -3.89 -5.85
N ASP A 39 -5.88 -4.54 -6.89
CA ASP A 39 -7.16 -5.22 -6.85
C ASP A 39 -6.90 -6.69 -6.49
N VAL A 40 -7.53 -7.16 -5.42
CA VAL A 40 -7.47 -8.54 -4.95
C VAL A 40 -8.61 -9.31 -5.64
N GLY A 41 -8.33 -10.49 -6.19
CA GLY A 41 -9.34 -11.26 -6.92
C GLY A 41 -9.00 -12.73 -7.06
#